data_AF-A0A6M1ZA68-F1
#
_entry.id   AF-A0A6M1ZA68-F1
#
_cell.length_a   1.000
_cell.length_b   1.000
_cell.length_c   1.000
_cell.angle_alpha   90.00
_cell.angle_beta   90.00
_cell.angle_gamma   90.00
#
_symmetry.space_group_name_H-M   'P 1'
#
loop_
_entity.id
_entity.type
_entity.pdbx_description
1 polymer ?
#
loop_
_entity_poly.entity_id
_entity_poly.type
_entity_poly.pdbx_seq_one_letter_code
_entity_poly.pdbx_strand_id
1 'polypeptide(L)'
;MSKYLDITVMPLNRCFDRGRWRFYWQKVFREGRPAPRELVESEEKFWAEKIRSSGSNGLFCDITIGGRGSPLSQAQVWEVERELKQHHPHIRFFPIWVKTRGDKDQKTALREMEKTDFFTQEIDEMQRKGVFRLAIHSAKDLPDPLPEGLQLIAITKGLSSRDVLVLREGESLSPGSRIGTSSDRRMAAIQALGSDLTIIEIRGAIDVRLAALDKGEIDGLVVAQCALERLKEDHRNHILLDGDVAPMQGRLAVVALSSDEEMNQIFRPLHHEAHSLSRQ
;
A
#
# COMPACT_ATOMS: atom_id res chain seq x y z
N MET A 1 -18.89 0.43 -38.28
CA MET A 1 -19.96 -0.12 -37.41
C MET A 1 -19.34 -0.60 -36.10
N SER A 2 -19.02 0.33 -35.20
CA SER A 2 -18.41 0.03 -33.90
C SER A 2 -19.51 -0.16 -32.86
N LYS A 3 -19.69 -1.40 -32.39
CA LYS A 3 -20.53 -1.72 -31.24
C LYS A 3 -19.78 -1.30 -29.97
N TYR A 4 -19.91 -0.04 -29.57
CA TYR A 4 -19.74 0.32 -28.17
C TYR A 4 -21.02 -0.10 -27.46
N LEU A 5 -20.90 -1.05 -26.53
CA LEU A 5 -21.99 -1.47 -25.67
C LEU A 5 -22.47 -0.25 -24.88
N ASP A 6 -23.74 0.10 -25.05
CA ASP A 6 -24.49 0.96 -24.14
C ASP A 6 -24.47 0.36 -22.73
N ILE A 7 -23.49 0.78 -21.91
CA ILE A 7 -23.58 0.60 -20.46
C ILE A 7 -24.57 1.65 -19.96
N THR A 8 -25.83 1.25 -20.02
CA THR A 8 -26.96 1.93 -19.40
C THR A 8 -26.58 2.29 -17.97
N VAL A 9 -26.76 3.56 -17.61
CA VAL A 9 -26.61 4.13 -16.26
C VAL A 9 -27.09 3.14 -15.20
N MET A 10 -26.16 2.43 -14.56
CA MET A 10 -26.48 1.60 -13.41
C MET A 10 -26.91 2.53 -12.27
N PRO A 11 -27.99 2.21 -11.55
CA PRO A 11 -28.55 3.13 -10.57
C PRO A 11 -27.54 3.39 -9.45
N LEU A 12 -27.22 4.68 -9.26
CA LEU A 12 -26.35 5.33 -8.26
C LEU A 12 -26.66 5.02 -6.78
N ASN A 13 -27.48 4.02 -6.49
CA ASN A 13 -28.09 3.81 -5.17
C ASN A 13 -27.21 3.09 -4.14
N ARG A 14 -25.90 2.93 -4.40
CA ARG A 14 -24.94 2.39 -3.41
C ARG A 14 -23.62 3.15 -3.29
N CYS A 15 -23.49 4.31 -3.92
CA CYS A 15 -22.44 5.26 -3.55
C CYS A 15 -22.88 5.94 -2.23
N PHE A 16 -22.24 5.56 -1.11
CA PHE A 16 -22.38 6.22 0.20
C PHE A 16 -23.79 6.17 0.86
N ASP A 17 -24.16 5.05 1.48
CA ASP A 17 -25.32 4.97 2.37
C ASP A 17 -25.01 5.68 3.71
N ARG A 18 -25.42 6.95 3.82
CA ARG A 18 -25.28 7.81 5.02
C ARG A 18 -25.86 7.18 6.29
N GLY A 19 -26.83 6.26 6.17
CA GLY A 19 -27.51 5.64 7.32
C GLY A 19 -26.73 4.48 7.94
N ARG A 20 -26.00 3.71 7.12
CA ARG A 20 -25.31 2.49 7.56
C ARG A 20 -24.08 2.78 8.42
N TRP A 21 -23.37 3.88 8.12
CA TRP A 21 -22.19 4.31 8.87
C TRP A 21 -22.51 4.89 10.26
N ARG A 22 -23.60 5.65 10.40
CA ARG A 22 -24.01 6.23 11.69
C ARG A 22 -24.35 5.14 12.72
N PHE A 23 -24.91 4.02 12.26
CA PHE A 23 -25.14 2.82 13.07
C PHE A 23 -23.87 2.00 13.31
N TYR A 24 -22.97 1.90 12.33
CA TYR A 24 -21.74 1.11 12.45
C TYR A 24 -20.72 1.77 13.40
N TRP A 25 -20.54 3.09 13.34
CA TRP A 25 -19.68 3.83 14.27
C TRP A 25 -20.14 3.71 15.73
N GLN A 26 -21.46 3.73 15.98
CA GLN A 26 -22.04 3.49 17.30
C GLN A 26 -21.86 2.05 17.79
N LYS A 27 -21.74 1.07 16.88
CA LYS A 27 -21.64 -0.35 17.18
C LYS A 27 -20.18 -0.81 17.37
N VAL A 28 -19.25 -0.34 16.54
CA VAL A 28 -17.82 -0.74 16.58
C VAL A 28 -17.12 -0.29 17.86
N PHE A 29 -17.53 0.82 18.47
CA PHE A 29 -16.89 1.33 19.69
C PHE A 29 -17.64 1.01 21.00
N ARG A 30 -18.68 0.18 20.96
CA ARG A 30 -19.42 -0.23 22.17
C ARG A 30 -18.84 -1.45 22.89
N GLU A 31 -17.86 -2.15 22.31
CA GLU A 31 -17.34 -3.43 22.84
C GLU A 31 -15.82 -3.48 23.09
N GLY A 32 -15.14 -2.35 23.35
CA GLY A 32 -13.75 -2.47 23.83
C GLY A 32 -12.89 -1.20 23.89
N ARG A 33 -13.24 -0.28 24.80
CA ARG A 33 -12.59 1.00 25.16
C ARG A 33 -12.85 2.18 24.20
N PRO A 34 -13.32 3.33 24.71
CA PRO A 34 -13.57 4.52 23.90
C PRO A 34 -12.25 5.20 23.48
N ALA A 35 -12.17 5.65 22.22
CA ALA A 35 -11.24 6.69 21.82
C ALA A 35 -11.58 7.99 22.58
N PRO A 36 -10.59 8.88 22.87
CA PRO A 36 -10.85 10.16 23.53
C PRO A 36 -11.93 10.94 22.78
N ARG A 37 -12.97 11.38 23.52
CA ARG A 37 -14.16 12.05 22.99
C ARG A 37 -13.82 13.22 22.05
N GLU A 38 -12.73 13.91 22.36
CA GLU A 38 -12.21 15.07 21.62
C GLU A 38 -11.68 14.71 20.21
N LEU A 39 -11.08 13.52 20.04
CA LEU A 39 -10.63 13.01 18.74
C LEU A 39 -11.82 12.66 17.84
N VAL A 40 -12.83 12.02 18.41
CA VAL A 40 -14.07 11.63 17.71
C VAL A 40 -14.87 12.86 17.28
N GLU A 41 -15.05 13.84 18.16
CA GLU A 41 -15.82 15.06 17.86
C GLU A 41 -15.11 15.98 16.86
N SER A 42 -13.77 16.00 16.86
CA SER A 42 -12.98 16.78 15.90
C SER A 42 -13.04 16.19 14.48
N GLU A 43 -12.96 14.87 14.34
CA GLU A 43 -13.09 14.21 13.04
C GLU A 43 -14.54 14.21 12.54
N GLU A 44 -15.54 13.99 13.41
CA GLU A 44 -16.96 14.07 13.01
C GLU A 44 -17.34 15.44 12.48
N LYS A 45 -16.87 16.53 13.10
CA LYS A 45 -17.09 17.89 12.61
C LYS A 45 -16.36 18.15 11.30
N PHE A 46 -15.10 17.72 11.21
CA PHE A 46 -14.31 17.81 9.98
C PHE A 46 -15.00 17.09 8.80
N TRP A 47 -15.54 15.89 9.04
CA TRP A 47 -16.28 15.13 8.04
C TRP A 47 -17.62 15.78 7.69
N ALA A 48 -18.36 16.29 8.67
CA ALA A 48 -19.64 16.98 8.44
C ALA A 48 -19.47 18.29 7.64
N GLU A 49 -18.39 19.03 7.86
CA GLU A 49 -18.06 20.25 7.09
C GLU A 49 -17.62 19.92 5.67
N LYS A 50 -16.75 18.92 5.48
CA LYS A 50 -16.26 18.51 4.16
C LYS A 50 -17.38 17.94 3.26
N ILE A 51 -18.41 17.34 3.87
CA ILE A 51 -19.64 16.86 3.22
C ILE A 51 -20.55 18.04 2.82
N ARG A 52 -20.58 19.13 3.59
CA ARG A 52 -21.37 20.33 3.25
C ARG A 52 -20.70 21.20 2.19
N SER A 53 -19.36 21.25 2.16
CA SER A 53 -18.60 22.10 1.24
C SER A 53 -18.52 21.54 -0.20
N SER A 54 -18.83 20.27 -0.42
CA SER A 54 -18.77 19.61 -1.75
C SER A 54 -20.01 19.87 -2.62
N GLY A 55 -20.62 21.06 -2.48
CA GLY A 55 -21.84 21.51 -3.17
C GLY A 55 -21.71 21.67 -4.68
N SER A 56 -21.41 20.60 -5.41
CA SER A 56 -21.43 20.55 -6.86
C SER A 56 -22.45 19.54 -7.37
N ASN A 57 -23.28 19.98 -8.32
CA ASN A 57 -24.23 19.18 -9.12
C ASN A 57 -23.52 18.19 -10.08
N GLY A 58 -22.37 17.64 -9.70
CA GLY A 58 -21.71 16.53 -10.38
C GLY A 58 -21.63 15.35 -9.40
N LEU A 59 -22.33 14.26 -9.71
CA LEU A 59 -22.41 13.06 -8.88
C LEU A 59 -21.05 12.34 -8.87
N PHE A 60 -20.15 12.71 -7.96
CA PHE A 60 -18.97 11.91 -7.66
C PHE A 60 -19.40 10.64 -6.91
N CYS A 61 -18.83 9.48 -7.27
CA CYS A 61 -18.97 8.26 -6.47
C CYS A 61 -17.75 8.13 -5.55
N ASP A 62 -17.98 8.28 -4.25
CA ASP A 62 -16.94 8.17 -3.24
C ASP A 62 -16.77 6.71 -2.83
N ILE A 63 -15.54 6.20 -2.90
CA ILE A 63 -15.18 4.82 -2.53
C ILE A 63 -14.27 4.85 -1.31
N THR A 64 -14.63 4.12 -0.25
CA THR A 64 -13.80 4.00 0.95
C THR A 64 -12.69 2.98 0.75
N ILE A 65 -11.45 3.38 1.09
CA ILE A 65 -10.23 2.63 0.79
C ILE A 65 -9.46 2.35 2.09
N GLY A 66 -9.12 1.09 2.36
CA GLY A 66 -8.19 0.72 3.41
C GLY A 66 -6.74 0.78 2.93
N GLY A 67 -5.87 1.31 3.76
CA GLY A 67 -4.42 1.31 3.53
C GLY A 67 -3.65 1.51 4.83
N ARG A 68 -2.34 1.23 4.83
CA ARG A 68 -1.49 1.54 5.98
C ARG A 68 -1.27 3.05 6.08
N GLY A 69 -0.99 3.54 7.28
CA GLY A 69 -0.71 4.95 7.51
C GLY A 69 0.68 5.44 7.04
N SER A 70 1.56 4.56 6.56
CA SER A 70 2.92 4.95 6.16
C SER A 70 2.92 5.84 4.90
N PRO A 71 3.90 6.76 4.74
CA PRO A 71 3.98 7.63 3.56
C PRO A 71 3.96 6.85 2.24
N LEU A 72 4.64 5.71 2.18
CA LEU A 72 4.64 4.84 1.00
C LEU A 72 3.23 4.30 0.72
N SER A 73 2.52 3.79 1.72
CA SER A 73 1.19 3.23 1.52
C SER A 73 0.19 4.30 1.08
N GLN A 74 0.30 5.52 1.62
CA GLN A 74 -0.49 6.66 1.14
C GLN A 74 -0.20 6.98 -0.33
N ALA A 75 1.08 7.02 -0.72
CA ALA A 75 1.48 7.25 -2.12
C ALA A 75 0.91 6.16 -3.06
N GLN A 76 0.88 4.90 -2.63
CA GLN A 76 0.29 3.79 -3.38
C GLN A 76 -1.21 3.95 -3.59
N VAL A 77 -1.96 4.37 -2.55
CA VAL A 77 -3.41 4.65 -2.68
C VAL A 77 -3.66 5.74 -3.72
N TRP A 78 -2.88 6.82 -3.69
CA TRP A 78 -3.03 7.92 -4.65
C TRP A 78 -2.55 7.57 -6.06
N GLU A 79 -1.57 6.67 -6.20
CA GLU A 79 -1.16 6.11 -7.49
C GLU A 79 -2.34 5.37 -8.15
N VAL A 80 -3.00 4.49 -7.41
CA VAL A 80 -4.17 3.74 -7.89
C VAL A 80 -5.33 4.70 -8.20
N GLU A 81 -5.59 5.70 -7.35
CA GLU A 81 -6.65 6.69 -7.64
C GLU A 81 -6.38 7.44 -8.94
N ARG A 82 -5.13 7.88 -9.14
CA ARG A 82 -4.72 8.60 -10.35
C ARG A 82 -4.86 7.74 -11.60
N GLU A 83 -4.51 6.46 -11.52
CA GLU A 83 -4.69 5.51 -12.61
C GLU A 83 -6.18 5.28 -12.89
N LEU A 84 -6.99 5.04 -11.85
CA LEU A 84 -8.44 4.83 -11.99
C LEU A 84 -9.15 6.03 -12.59
N LYS A 85 -8.76 7.25 -12.25
CA LYS A 85 -9.34 8.48 -12.81
C LYS A 85 -9.18 8.61 -14.32
N GLN A 86 -8.23 7.90 -14.94
CA GLN A 86 -8.09 7.87 -16.40
C GLN A 86 -9.26 7.14 -17.08
N HIS A 87 -9.88 6.19 -16.37
CA HIS A 87 -11.02 5.40 -16.85
C HIS A 87 -12.35 5.89 -16.25
N HIS A 88 -12.31 6.36 -15.00
CA HIS A 88 -13.48 6.78 -14.22
C HIS A 88 -13.24 8.14 -13.53
N PRO A 89 -13.30 9.27 -14.27
CA PRO A 89 -12.92 10.60 -13.73
C PRO A 89 -13.78 11.10 -12.56
N HIS A 90 -14.96 10.52 -12.37
CA HIS A 90 -15.93 10.89 -11.34
C HIS A 90 -15.77 10.08 -10.04
N ILE A 91 -14.83 9.13 -9.98
CA ILE A 91 -14.55 8.38 -8.76
C ILE A 91 -13.56 9.16 -7.90
N ARG A 92 -13.86 9.20 -6.59
CA ARG A 92 -12.95 9.76 -5.58
C ARG A 92 -12.68 8.75 -4.49
N PHE A 93 -11.42 8.70 -4.06
CA PHE A 93 -11.01 7.85 -2.96
C PHE A 93 -11.19 8.57 -1.63
N PHE A 94 -11.67 7.82 -0.65
CA PHE A 94 -11.81 8.24 0.72
C PHE A 94 -11.02 7.26 1.60
N PRO A 95 -9.71 7.51 1.80
CA PRO A 95 -8.85 6.57 2.50
C PRO A 95 -9.11 6.56 4.01
N ILE A 96 -9.03 5.37 4.59
CA ILE A 96 -9.06 5.07 6.01
C ILE A 96 -7.71 4.42 6.36
N TRP A 97 -6.88 5.16 7.08
CA TRP A 97 -5.53 4.73 7.42
C TRP A 97 -5.53 3.85 8.65
N VAL A 98 -5.03 2.62 8.47
CA VAL A 98 -4.92 1.62 9.53
C VAL A 98 -3.48 1.57 10.04
N LYS A 99 -3.31 1.49 11.36
CA LYS A 99 -2.01 1.16 11.98
C LYS A 99 -1.99 -0.33 12.26
N THR A 100 -1.13 -1.07 11.55
CA THR A 100 -1.03 -2.53 11.74
C THR A 100 -0.07 -2.87 12.88
N ARG A 101 -0.13 -4.10 13.41
CA ARG A 101 0.88 -4.57 14.39
C ARG A 101 2.29 -4.52 13.81
N GLY A 102 2.44 -4.77 12.51
CA GLY A 102 3.74 -4.67 11.85
C GLY A 102 4.32 -3.29 11.66
N ASP A 103 3.53 -2.24 11.86
CA ASP A 103 4.06 -0.89 12.02
C ASP A 103 4.63 -0.65 13.44
N LYS A 104 4.14 -1.40 14.44
CA LYS A 104 4.50 -1.24 15.86
C LYS A 104 5.61 -2.19 16.31
N ASP A 105 5.69 -3.37 15.71
CA ASP A 105 6.69 -4.37 16.06
C ASP A 105 7.98 -4.20 15.26
N GLN A 106 8.99 -3.63 15.93
CA GLN A 106 10.35 -3.48 15.41
C GLN A 106 11.32 -4.53 15.95
N LYS A 107 10.84 -5.49 16.76
CA LYS A 107 11.69 -6.46 17.49
C LYS A 107 11.68 -7.86 16.88
N THR A 108 10.57 -8.29 16.29
CA THR A 108 10.46 -9.61 15.64
C THR A 108 11.28 -9.61 14.34
N ALA A 109 12.00 -10.71 14.05
CA ALA A 109 12.85 -10.82 12.86
C ALA A 109 12.01 -10.90 11.57
N LEU A 110 12.47 -10.29 10.46
CA LEU A 110 11.69 -10.27 9.20
C LEU A 110 11.39 -11.68 8.68
N ARG A 111 12.34 -12.61 8.85
CA ARG A 111 12.24 -14.01 8.46
C ARG A 111 11.07 -14.74 9.12
N GLU A 112 10.69 -14.33 10.32
CA GLU A 112 9.55 -14.88 11.06
C GLU A 112 8.21 -14.29 10.57
N MET A 113 8.25 -13.15 9.89
CA MET A 113 7.07 -12.40 9.43
C MET A 113 6.77 -12.58 7.93
N GLU A 114 7.78 -12.87 7.09
CA GLU A 114 7.62 -13.05 5.63
C GLU A 114 6.64 -14.18 5.22
N LYS A 115 6.26 -15.06 6.16
CA LYS A 115 5.33 -16.18 5.92
C LYS A 115 3.96 -16.00 6.57
N THR A 116 3.62 -14.78 7.00
CA THR A 116 2.39 -14.49 7.75
C THR A 116 1.63 -13.33 7.12
N ASP A 117 0.31 -13.29 7.33
CA ASP A 117 -0.59 -12.18 6.97
C ASP A 117 -0.33 -10.90 7.79
N PHE A 118 0.85 -10.77 8.39
CA PHE A 118 1.16 -9.83 9.46
C PHE A 118 1.08 -8.35 9.07
N PHE A 119 1.17 -8.01 7.78
CA PHE A 119 0.99 -6.65 7.28
C PHE A 119 -0.42 -6.37 6.74
N THR A 120 -1.24 -7.41 6.53
CA THR A 120 -2.56 -7.29 5.91
C THR A 120 -3.70 -7.68 6.85
N GLN A 121 -3.46 -8.53 7.85
CA GLN A 121 -4.48 -9.13 8.73
C GLN A 121 -5.46 -8.11 9.30
N GLU A 122 -4.98 -7.01 9.92
CA GLU A 122 -5.91 -6.02 10.48
C GLU A 122 -6.72 -5.30 9.40
N ILE A 123 -6.12 -5.05 8.24
CA ILE A 123 -6.81 -4.42 7.10
C ILE A 123 -7.85 -5.40 6.54
N ASP A 124 -7.48 -6.66 6.33
CA ASP A 124 -8.35 -7.73 5.83
C ASP A 124 -9.55 -7.95 6.76
N GLU A 125 -9.33 -8.00 8.08
CA GLU A 125 -10.40 -8.11 9.06
C GLU A 125 -11.34 -6.90 9.05
N MET A 126 -10.78 -5.68 8.99
CA MET A 126 -11.57 -4.45 8.92
C MET A 126 -12.39 -4.38 7.62
N GLN A 127 -11.82 -4.86 6.52
CA GLN A 127 -12.51 -4.97 5.24
C GLN A 127 -13.67 -5.95 5.28
N ARG A 128 -13.46 -7.15 5.83
CA ARG A 128 -14.51 -8.17 6.01
C ARG A 128 -15.64 -7.68 6.91
N LYS A 129 -15.31 -6.81 7.86
CA LYS A 129 -16.26 -6.09 8.73
C LYS A 129 -16.97 -4.92 8.02
N GLY A 130 -16.61 -4.59 6.78
CA GLY A 130 -17.23 -3.51 6.00
C GLY A 130 -16.78 -2.10 6.42
N VAL A 131 -15.63 -1.97 7.09
CA VAL A 131 -15.07 -0.65 7.48
C VAL A 131 -14.66 0.16 6.25
N PHE A 132 -14.19 -0.49 5.19
CA PHE A 132 -13.96 0.10 3.89
C PHE A 132 -14.29 -0.91 2.81
N ARG A 133 -14.56 -0.42 1.60
CA ARG A 133 -15.06 -1.24 0.50
C ARG A 133 -13.94 -2.03 -0.16
N LEU A 134 -12.76 -1.43 -0.29
CA LEU A 134 -11.58 -2.05 -0.86
C LEU A 134 -10.32 -1.69 -0.09
N ALA A 135 -9.26 -2.46 -0.26
CA ALA A 135 -7.93 -2.18 0.29
C ALA A 135 -6.87 -2.16 -0.81
N ILE A 136 -5.81 -1.37 -0.59
CA ILE A 136 -4.66 -1.27 -1.49
C ILE A 136 -3.39 -1.68 -0.75
N HIS A 137 -2.67 -2.64 -1.34
CA HIS A 137 -1.46 -3.22 -0.77
C HIS A 137 -0.31 -3.22 -1.80
N SER A 138 0.94 -3.27 -1.32
CA SER A 138 2.01 -3.77 -2.18
C SER A 138 1.70 -5.24 -2.51
N ALA A 139 1.73 -5.63 -3.78
CA ALA A 139 1.34 -6.99 -4.17
C ALA A 139 2.23 -8.08 -3.54
N LYS A 140 3.51 -7.78 -3.34
CA LYS A 140 4.48 -8.68 -2.68
C LYS A 140 4.18 -8.97 -1.20
N ASP A 141 3.35 -8.14 -0.56
CA ASP A 141 3.01 -8.26 0.86
C ASP A 141 1.69 -9.05 1.06
N LEU A 142 1.01 -9.45 -0.01
CA LEU A 142 -0.22 -10.22 0.09
C LEU A 142 0.04 -11.68 0.50
N PRO A 143 -0.81 -12.26 1.37
CA PRO A 143 -0.81 -13.69 1.59
C PRO A 143 -1.32 -14.43 0.34
N ASP A 144 -0.79 -15.63 0.12
CA ASP A 144 -1.27 -16.57 -0.89
C ASP A 144 -1.52 -17.93 -0.21
N PRO A 145 -2.79 -18.38 -0.10
CA PRO A 145 -4.01 -17.76 -0.62
C PRO A 145 -4.46 -16.53 0.18
N LEU A 146 -5.29 -15.68 -0.44
CA LEU A 146 -5.99 -14.58 0.25
C LEU A 146 -7.01 -15.13 1.28
N PRO A 147 -7.32 -14.37 2.36
CA PRO A 147 -8.33 -14.76 3.33
C PRO A 147 -9.72 -14.97 2.72
N GLU A 148 -10.49 -15.90 3.29
CA GLU A 148 -11.84 -16.22 2.80
C GLU A 148 -12.77 -15.00 2.77
N GLY A 149 -13.45 -14.83 1.63
CA GLY A 149 -14.37 -13.72 1.39
C GLY A 149 -13.72 -12.45 0.86
N LEU A 150 -12.38 -12.45 0.69
CA LEU A 150 -11.65 -11.41 -0.03
C LEU A 150 -11.19 -11.94 -1.40
N GLN A 151 -11.08 -11.03 -2.37
CA GLN A 151 -10.57 -11.34 -3.70
C GLN A 151 -9.66 -10.22 -4.21
N LEU A 152 -8.63 -10.61 -4.97
CA LEU A 152 -7.84 -9.69 -5.77
C LEU A 152 -8.67 -9.25 -6.98
N ILE A 153 -9.11 -8.00 -7.03
CA ILE A 153 -9.91 -7.46 -8.15
C ILE A 153 -9.05 -6.80 -9.22
N ALA A 154 -7.88 -6.27 -8.84
CA ALA A 154 -6.92 -5.71 -9.79
C ALA A 154 -5.51 -5.83 -9.25
N ILE A 155 -4.56 -6.00 -10.17
CA ILE A 155 -3.14 -5.83 -9.88
C ILE A 155 -2.57 -4.88 -10.94
N THR A 156 -1.99 -3.76 -10.48
CA THR A 156 -1.53 -2.71 -11.38
C THR A 156 -0.38 -3.18 -12.25
N LYS A 157 -0.09 -2.45 -13.33
CA LYS A 157 1.11 -2.69 -14.15
C LYS A 157 2.39 -2.67 -13.31
N GLY A 158 2.41 -1.77 -12.31
CA GLY A 158 3.51 -1.59 -11.38
C GLY A 158 4.65 -0.75 -11.95
N LEU A 159 5.60 -0.46 -11.06
CA LEU A 159 6.86 0.23 -11.35
C LEU A 159 8.02 -0.79 -11.36
N SER A 160 9.26 -0.30 -11.47
CA SER A 160 10.46 -1.15 -11.47
C SER A 160 10.46 -2.13 -10.29
N SER A 161 10.67 -3.41 -10.59
CA SER A 161 10.82 -4.45 -9.58
C SER A 161 12.22 -4.51 -8.97
N ARG A 162 13.20 -3.76 -9.52
CA ARG A 162 14.61 -3.82 -9.10
C ARG A 162 14.81 -3.31 -7.67
N ASP A 163 15.84 -3.84 -7.02
CA ASP A 163 16.37 -3.28 -5.78
C ASP A 163 17.54 -2.34 -6.08
N VAL A 164 17.70 -1.33 -5.22
CA VAL A 164 18.78 -0.35 -5.28
C VAL A 164 19.47 -0.24 -3.92
N LEU A 165 20.78 0.00 -3.97
CA LEU A 165 21.57 0.40 -2.81
C LEU A 165 21.70 1.92 -2.82
N VAL A 166 21.05 2.56 -1.85
CA VAL A 166 21.07 4.01 -1.67
C VAL A 166 22.24 4.39 -0.77
N LEU A 167 22.97 5.42 -1.17
CA LEU A 167 24.08 6.00 -0.42
C LEU A 167 23.76 7.47 -0.11
N ARG A 168 24.53 8.09 0.78
CA ARG A 168 24.48 9.54 0.96
C ARG A 168 25.05 10.24 -0.29
N GLU A 169 24.64 11.49 -0.48
CA GLU A 169 25.07 12.27 -1.64
C GLU A 169 26.59 12.48 -1.64
N GLY A 170 27.23 12.23 -2.78
CA GLY A 170 28.69 12.32 -2.93
C GLY A 170 29.49 11.20 -2.26
N GLU A 171 28.85 10.22 -1.61
CA GLU A 171 29.54 9.08 -0.99
C GLU A 171 29.59 7.86 -1.91
N SER A 172 30.59 7.01 -1.69
CA SER A 172 30.80 5.74 -2.39
C SER A 172 31.07 4.62 -1.38
N LEU A 173 30.88 3.38 -1.79
CA LEU A 173 31.22 2.22 -0.96
C LEU A 173 32.72 2.14 -0.68
N SER A 174 33.07 1.94 0.58
CA SER A 174 34.40 1.55 1.03
C SER A 174 34.37 0.18 1.74
N PRO A 175 35.50 -0.54 1.80
CA PRO A 175 35.64 -1.66 2.72
C PRO A 175 35.20 -1.27 4.14
N GLY A 176 34.45 -2.15 4.81
CA GLY A 176 33.83 -1.94 6.11
C GLY A 176 32.50 -1.18 6.11
N SER A 177 31.99 -0.69 4.96
CA SER A 177 30.73 0.07 4.91
C SER A 177 29.56 -0.74 5.48
N ARG A 178 28.71 -0.08 6.27
CA ARG A 178 27.57 -0.68 6.97
C ARG A 178 26.29 -0.55 6.13
N ILE A 179 25.81 -1.66 5.60
CA ILE A 179 24.68 -1.71 4.68
C ILE A 179 23.41 -2.21 5.38
N GLY A 180 22.40 -1.34 5.46
CA GLY A 180 21.10 -1.63 6.05
C GLY A 180 20.22 -2.51 5.18
N THR A 181 19.93 -3.74 5.62
CA THR A 181 18.87 -4.59 5.05
C THR A 181 18.50 -5.72 6.01
N SER A 182 17.23 -6.14 5.99
CA SER A 182 16.74 -7.32 6.75
C SER A 182 16.18 -8.42 5.85
N SER A 183 16.40 -8.35 4.52
CA SER A 183 15.93 -9.35 3.57
C SER A 183 17.07 -10.22 3.07
N ASP A 184 16.91 -11.53 3.15
CA ASP A 184 17.95 -12.51 2.78
C ASP A 184 18.36 -12.39 1.31
N ARG A 185 17.40 -12.18 0.41
CA ARG A 185 17.66 -11.95 -1.02
C ARG A 185 18.54 -10.72 -1.24
N ARG A 186 18.27 -9.64 -0.50
CA ARG A 186 19.08 -8.41 -0.57
C ARG A 186 20.46 -8.60 0.05
N MET A 187 20.56 -9.38 1.12
CA MET A 187 21.85 -9.74 1.70
C MET A 187 22.73 -10.47 0.68
N ALA A 188 22.16 -11.43 -0.05
CA ALA A 188 22.85 -12.14 -1.13
C ALA A 188 23.29 -11.19 -2.26
N ALA A 189 22.42 -10.27 -2.69
CA ALA A 189 22.75 -9.27 -3.71
C ALA A 189 23.91 -8.36 -3.28
N ILE A 190 23.96 -7.95 -2.01
CA ILE A 190 25.07 -7.16 -1.46
C ILE A 190 26.36 -7.96 -1.38
N GLN A 191 26.31 -9.22 -0.95
CA GLN A 191 27.47 -10.10 -0.91
C GLN A 191 28.06 -10.34 -2.31
N ALA A 192 27.22 -10.39 -3.34
CA ALA A 192 27.65 -10.55 -4.72
C ALA A 192 28.46 -9.35 -5.28
N LEU A 193 28.41 -8.18 -4.63
CA LEU A 193 29.23 -7.02 -5.01
C LEU A 193 30.73 -7.24 -4.74
N GLY A 194 31.11 -8.30 -4.00
CA GLY A 194 32.50 -8.71 -3.80
C GLY A 194 33.35 -7.74 -2.97
N SER A 195 32.73 -6.74 -2.34
CA SER A 195 33.38 -5.81 -1.40
C SER A 195 33.23 -6.31 0.04
N ASP A 196 34.21 -6.01 0.88
CA ASP A 196 34.15 -6.27 2.33
C ASP A 196 33.11 -5.33 2.97
N LEU A 197 31.83 -5.71 2.92
CA LEU A 197 30.70 -4.91 3.41
C LEU A 197 30.10 -5.56 4.66
N THR A 198 29.77 -4.73 5.64
CA THR A 198 29.08 -5.18 6.86
C THR A 198 27.58 -5.03 6.69
N ILE A 199 26.83 -6.12 6.74
CA ILE A 199 25.37 -6.06 6.69
C ILE A 199 24.82 -5.78 8.09
N ILE A 200 23.95 -4.78 8.20
CA ILE A 200 23.24 -4.42 9.43
C ILE A 200 21.73 -4.61 9.20
N GLU A 201 21.08 -5.34 10.11
CA GLU A 201 19.63 -5.44 10.10
C GLU A 201 18.99 -4.09 10.46
N ILE A 202 18.02 -3.65 9.66
CA ILE A 202 17.30 -2.39 9.89
C ILE A 202 15.79 -2.55 9.63
N ARG A 203 15.00 -1.99 10.55
CA ARG A 203 13.53 -2.12 10.58
C ARG A 203 12.85 -0.74 10.47
N GLY A 204 11.52 -0.74 10.45
CA GLY A 204 10.71 0.47 10.33
C GLY A 204 10.25 0.75 8.88
N ALA A 205 9.45 1.80 8.70
CA ALA A 205 9.04 2.25 7.38
C ALA A 205 10.24 2.85 6.61
N ILE A 206 10.13 2.99 5.28
CA ILE A 206 11.25 3.39 4.42
C ILE A 206 11.78 4.77 4.79
N ASP A 207 10.91 5.72 5.12
CA ASP A 207 11.25 7.05 5.59
C ASP A 207 12.15 7.03 6.85
N VAL A 208 11.84 6.16 7.81
CA VAL A 208 12.66 5.98 9.02
C VAL A 208 14.04 5.42 8.67
N ARG A 209 14.12 4.48 7.72
CA ARG A 209 15.38 3.88 7.29
C ARG A 209 16.24 4.86 6.47
N LEU A 210 15.62 5.65 5.61
CA LEU A 210 16.30 6.72 4.88
C LEU A 210 16.82 7.78 5.85
N ALA A 211 16.06 8.14 6.89
CA ALA A 211 16.54 9.05 7.93
C ALA A 211 17.75 8.48 8.71
N ALA A 212 17.82 7.16 8.94
CA ALA A 212 18.98 6.53 9.55
C ALA A 212 20.23 6.61 8.64
N LEU A 213 20.05 6.44 7.33
CA LEU A 213 21.11 6.68 6.33
C LEU A 213 21.56 8.15 6.37
N ASP A 214 20.63 9.10 6.34
CA ASP A 214 20.93 10.54 6.34
C ASP A 214 21.70 10.97 7.60
N LYS A 215 21.43 10.34 8.75
CA LYS A 215 22.15 10.56 10.02
C LYS A 215 23.51 9.87 10.10
N GLY A 216 23.86 9.01 9.14
CA GLY A 216 25.09 8.20 9.20
C GLY A 216 25.06 7.06 10.20
N GLU A 217 23.87 6.62 10.62
CA GLU A 217 23.72 5.41 11.45
C GLU A 217 24.07 4.15 10.65
N ILE A 218 23.88 4.20 9.33
CA ILE A 218 24.33 3.24 8.32
C ILE A 218 24.97 4.02 7.16
N ASP A 219 25.78 3.34 6.35
CA ASP A 219 26.54 3.94 5.24
C ASP A 219 25.86 3.67 3.88
N GLY A 220 24.98 2.67 3.82
CA GLY A 220 24.11 2.42 2.66
C GLY A 220 22.82 1.70 3.05
N LEU A 221 21.77 1.81 2.25
CA LEU A 221 20.46 1.22 2.51
C LEU A 221 19.92 0.51 1.27
N VAL A 222 19.50 -0.75 1.40
CA VAL A 222 18.86 -1.48 0.29
C VAL A 222 17.34 -1.34 0.32
N VAL A 223 16.77 -0.77 -0.74
CA VAL A 223 15.31 -0.59 -0.91
C VAL A 223 14.86 -1.00 -2.31
N ALA A 224 13.55 -1.17 -2.48
CA ALA A 224 12.98 -1.39 -3.81
C ALA A 224 12.96 -0.04 -4.55
N GLN A 225 13.38 -0.02 -5.81
CA GLN A 225 13.44 1.19 -6.63
C GLN A 225 12.06 1.87 -6.71
N CYS A 226 11.00 1.08 -6.94
CA CYS A 226 9.63 1.57 -6.98
C CYS A 226 9.19 2.33 -5.71
N ALA A 227 9.83 2.06 -4.57
CA ALA A 227 9.46 2.72 -3.33
C ALA A 227 10.05 4.12 -3.25
N LEU A 228 11.26 4.33 -3.78
CA LEU A 228 11.84 5.67 -3.93
C LEU A 228 11.04 6.50 -4.93
N GLU A 229 10.69 5.92 -6.08
CA GLU A 229 9.86 6.58 -7.11
C GLU A 229 8.53 7.07 -6.54
N ARG A 230 7.84 6.22 -5.76
CA ARG A 230 6.56 6.59 -5.10
C ARG A 230 6.72 7.69 -4.06
N LEU A 231 7.86 7.73 -3.37
CA LEU A 231 8.18 8.74 -2.37
C LEU A 231 8.82 10.00 -2.96
N LYS A 232 9.11 10.03 -4.28
CA LYS A 232 9.86 11.09 -4.96
C LYS A 232 11.29 11.27 -4.43
N GLU A 233 11.88 10.16 -4.00
CA GLU A 233 13.25 10.05 -3.45
C GLU A 233 14.20 9.34 -4.44
N ASP A 234 13.79 9.17 -5.70
CA ASP A 234 14.53 8.49 -6.77
C ASP A 234 15.76 9.27 -7.27
N HIS A 235 15.86 10.54 -6.90
CA HIS A 235 17.01 11.40 -7.18
C HIS A 235 18.25 11.11 -6.33
N ARG A 236 18.11 10.32 -5.25
CA ARG A 236 19.21 10.01 -4.32
C ARG A 236 20.33 9.24 -5.03
N ASN A 237 21.58 9.46 -4.63
CA ASN A 237 22.71 8.64 -5.04
C ASN A 237 22.44 7.14 -4.78
N HIS A 238 22.37 6.34 -5.84
CA HIS A 238 22.08 4.92 -5.72
C HIS A 238 22.72 4.07 -6.81
N ILE A 239 22.94 2.80 -6.48
CA ILE A 239 23.45 1.76 -7.37
C ILE A 239 22.35 0.73 -7.59
N LEU A 240 22.11 0.35 -8.85
CA LEU A 240 21.21 -0.77 -9.17
C LEU A 240 21.86 -2.08 -8.71
N LEU A 241 21.10 -2.91 -8.00
CA LEU A 241 21.56 -4.22 -7.58
C LEU A 241 21.04 -5.29 -8.54
N ASP A 242 21.95 -6.17 -8.95
CA ASP A 242 21.60 -7.41 -9.62
C ASP A 242 21.26 -8.47 -8.58
N GLY A 243 20.26 -9.31 -8.87
CA GLY A 243 19.84 -10.40 -7.98
C GLY A 243 18.33 -10.64 -8.00
N ASP A 244 17.91 -11.61 -7.19
CA ASP A 244 16.52 -11.99 -7.07
C ASP A 244 15.70 -10.91 -6.35
N VAL A 245 14.56 -10.57 -6.93
CA VAL A 245 13.59 -9.63 -6.35
C VAL A 245 12.41 -10.37 -5.75
N ALA A 246 11.71 -9.74 -4.81
CA ALA A 246 10.48 -10.33 -4.27
C ALA A 246 9.43 -10.49 -5.39
N PRO A 247 8.68 -11.61 -5.43
CA PRO A 247 7.60 -11.79 -6.40
C PRO A 247 6.62 -10.61 -6.39
N MET A 248 6.21 -10.15 -7.57
CA MET A 248 5.30 -9.01 -7.75
C MET A 248 5.78 -7.68 -7.14
N GLN A 249 7.07 -7.55 -6.79
CA GLN A 249 7.63 -6.27 -6.36
C GLN A 249 7.40 -5.19 -7.44
N GLY A 250 7.05 -3.99 -6.99
CA GLY A 250 6.71 -2.88 -7.88
C GLY A 250 5.22 -2.77 -8.19
N ARG A 251 4.44 -3.85 -8.03
CA ARG A 251 3.00 -3.88 -8.33
C ARG A 251 2.14 -3.59 -7.12
N LEU A 252 0.96 -3.01 -7.34
CA LEU A 252 -0.05 -2.76 -6.30
C LEU A 252 -1.24 -3.69 -6.50
N ALA A 253 -1.72 -4.24 -5.41
CA ALA A 253 -2.89 -5.10 -5.38
C ALA A 253 -4.09 -4.33 -4.83
N VAL A 254 -5.22 -4.48 -5.52
CA VAL A 254 -6.52 -3.97 -5.09
C VAL A 254 -7.37 -5.15 -4.66
N VAL A 255 -7.73 -5.17 -3.38
CA VAL A 255 -8.50 -6.26 -2.77
C VAL A 255 -9.90 -5.76 -2.42
N ALA A 256 -10.93 -6.53 -2.76
CA ALA A 256 -12.33 -6.25 -2.41
C ALA A 256 -12.97 -7.50 -1.77
N LEU A 257 -14.19 -7.34 -1.26
CA LEU A 257 -15.02 -8.50 -0.92
C LEU A 257 -15.31 -9.33 -2.18
N SER A 258 -15.31 -10.66 -2.07
CA SER A 258 -15.60 -11.56 -3.18
C SER A 258 -16.99 -11.35 -3.79
N SER A 259 -17.93 -10.83 -2.99
CA SER A 259 -19.31 -10.55 -3.39
C SER A 259 -19.50 -9.16 -4.04
N ASP A 260 -18.48 -8.31 -4.06
CA ASP A 260 -18.59 -6.92 -4.55
C ASP A 260 -18.25 -6.82 -6.05
N GLU A 261 -19.17 -7.30 -6.88
CA GLU A 261 -19.03 -7.33 -8.34
C GLU A 261 -18.91 -5.93 -8.97
N GLU A 262 -19.50 -4.91 -8.34
CA GLU A 262 -19.38 -3.53 -8.79
C GLU A 262 -17.92 -3.06 -8.73
N MET A 263 -17.21 -3.35 -7.63
CA MET A 263 -15.79 -3.00 -7.51
C MET A 263 -14.92 -3.79 -8.49
N ASN A 264 -15.24 -5.06 -8.72
CA ASN A 264 -14.55 -5.86 -9.74
C ASN A 264 -14.64 -5.18 -11.12
N GLN A 265 -15.84 -4.78 -11.52
CA GLN A 265 -16.07 -4.12 -12.82
C GLN A 265 -15.37 -2.75 -12.93
N ILE A 266 -15.44 -1.93 -11.87
CA ILE A 266 -14.82 -0.60 -11.85
C ILE A 266 -13.28 -0.69 -11.94
N PHE A 267 -12.66 -1.66 -11.27
CA PHE A 267 -11.19 -1.78 -11.23
C PHE A 267 -10.62 -2.67 -12.33
N ARG A 268 -11.46 -3.35 -13.12
CA ARG A 268 -11.04 -4.18 -14.26
C ARG A 268 -10.04 -3.49 -15.21
N PRO A 269 -10.16 -2.19 -15.55
CA PRO A 269 -9.20 -1.52 -16.44
C PRO A 269 -7.77 -1.45 -15.87
N LEU A 270 -7.61 -1.54 -14.54
CA LEU A 270 -6.32 -1.49 -13.86
C LEU A 270 -5.68 -2.88 -13.71
N HIS A 271 -6.44 -3.94 -14.00
CA HIS A 271 -5.94 -5.30 -13.89
C HIS A 271 -5.00 -5.61 -15.06
N HIS A 272 -3.73 -5.79 -14.74
CA HIS A 272 -2.75 -6.36 -15.64
C HIS A 272 -2.49 -7.80 -15.23
N GLU A 273 -2.75 -8.77 -16.10
CA GLU A 273 -2.42 -10.16 -15.78
C GLU A 273 -0.96 -10.24 -15.34
N ALA A 274 -0.72 -10.85 -14.17
CA ALA A 274 0.58 -11.38 -13.91
C ALA A 274 0.78 -12.47 -14.95
N HIS A 275 1.58 -12.20 -15.99
CA HIS A 275 2.28 -13.31 -16.64
C HIS A 275 2.90 -14.07 -15.49
N SER A 276 2.36 -15.27 -15.28
CA SER A 276 2.78 -16.16 -14.21
C SER A 276 4.30 -16.15 -14.21
N LEU A 277 4.89 -15.97 -13.03
CA LEU A 277 6.25 -16.43 -12.79
C LEU A 277 6.20 -17.96 -12.93
N SER A 278 6.08 -18.44 -14.17
CA SER A 278 6.30 -19.81 -14.54
C SER A 278 7.76 -20.06 -14.23
N ARG A 279 7.95 -20.81 -13.14
CA ARG A 279 9.15 -21.56 -12.78
C ARG A 279 10.09 -21.72 -13.98
N GLN A 280 11.27 -21.11 -13.90
CA GLN A 280 12.48 -21.72 -14.45
C GLN A 280 13.22 -22.37 -13.29
#